data_AF-A0A6B2LTP9-F1
#
_entry.id   AF-A0A6B2LTP9-F1
#
_cell.length_a   1.000
_cell.length_b   1.000
_cell.length_c   1.000
_cell.angle_alpha   90.00
_cell.angle_beta   90.00
_cell.angle_gamma   90.00
#
_symmetry.space_group_name_H-M   'P 1'
#
loop_
_entity.id
_entity.type
_entity.pdbx_description
1 polymer ?
#
loop_
_entity_poly.entity_id
_entity_poly.type
_entity_poly.pdbx_seq_one_letter_code
_entity_poly.pdbx_strand_id
1 'polypeptide(L)'
;MSDWSTGLCGCFEDFGICILTWFLPCVQSAYNKSKADGRDCHCCDGCCYGIVSEYFTRTQIKAKYGIAQDPCNDCCTVFWCMHCATCQHGRQLKDSA
;
A
#
# COMPACT_ATOMS: atom_id res chain seq x y z
N MET A 1 -13.46 -4.39 -14.24
CA MET A 1 -13.04 -4.43 -12.82
C MET A 1 -11.78 -5.25 -12.79
N SER A 2 -10.68 -4.64 -12.38
CA SER A 2 -9.38 -5.30 -12.20
C SER A 2 -9.27 -5.80 -10.77
N ASP A 3 -8.61 -6.93 -10.58
CA ASP A 3 -8.22 -7.43 -9.27
C ASP A 3 -6.81 -6.95 -8.90
N TRP A 4 -6.46 -7.05 -7.62
CA TRP A 4 -5.08 -6.82 -7.18
C TRP A 4 -4.11 -7.78 -7.88
N SER A 5 -2.93 -7.30 -8.31
CA SER A 5 -1.92 -8.16 -8.93
C SER A 5 -1.41 -9.27 -8.00
N THR A 6 -1.52 -9.09 -6.67
CA THR A 6 -1.15 -10.10 -5.66
C THR A 6 -2.16 -10.17 -4.51
N GLY A 7 -2.27 -11.35 -3.91
CA GLY A 7 -3.11 -11.58 -2.73
C GLY A 7 -2.59 -10.85 -1.48
N LEU A 8 -3.49 -10.65 -0.51
CA LEU A 8 -3.21 -9.87 0.71
C LEU A 8 -2.03 -10.44 1.51
N CYS A 9 -1.94 -11.77 1.64
CA CYS A 9 -0.88 -12.47 2.36
C CYS A 9 0.31 -12.87 1.47
N GLY A 10 0.41 -12.37 0.24
CA GLY A 10 1.58 -12.60 -0.62
C GLY A 10 2.87 -11.95 -0.10
N CYS A 11 2.86 -11.35 1.11
CA CYS A 11 3.97 -10.66 1.77
C CYS A 11 5.28 -11.48 1.75
N PHE A 12 5.18 -12.80 1.83
CA PHE A 12 6.32 -13.73 1.79
C PHE A 12 6.89 -14.00 0.39
N GLU A 13 6.20 -13.59 -0.69
CA GLU A 13 6.69 -13.76 -2.06
C GLU A 13 7.76 -12.71 -2.44
N ASP A 14 7.72 -11.51 -1.83
CA ASP A 14 8.75 -10.47 -1.99
C ASP A 14 9.42 -10.17 -0.65
N PHE A 15 10.43 -10.96 -0.30
CA PHE A 15 11.21 -10.77 0.93
C PHE A 15 11.77 -9.35 1.09
N GLY A 16 12.17 -8.69 -0.01
CA GLY A 16 12.72 -7.33 0.04
C GLY A 16 11.70 -6.29 0.53
N ILE A 17 10.48 -6.32 -0.02
CA ILE A 17 9.40 -5.40 0.39
C ILE A 17 8.93 -5.76 1.80
N CYS A 18 8.86 -7.05 2.13
CA CYS A 18 8.44 -7.50 3.46
C CYS A 18 9.42 -7.06 4.56
N ILE A 19 10.73 -7.17 4.32
CA ILE A 19 11.77 -6.71 5.24
C ILE A 19 11.72 -5.18 5.36
N LEU A 20 11.64 -4.44 4.25
CA LEU A 20 11.56 -2.97 4.32
C LEU A 20 10.30 -2.51 5.06
N THR A 21 9.16 -3.15 4.82
CA THR A 21 7.90 -2.82 5.50
C THR A 21 7.95 -3.19 6.99
N TRP A 22 8.69 -4.23 7.37
CA TRP A 22 8.84 -4.63 8.77
C TRP A 22 9.79 -3.72 9.56
N PHE A 23 10.92 -3.34 8.96
CA PHE A 23 11.94 -2.52 9.63
C PHE A 23 11.68 -1.02 9.49
N LEU A 24 11.08 -0.59 8.36
CA LEU A 24 10.85 0.81 7.99
C LEU A 24 9.48 0.99 7.31
N PRO A 25 8.36 0.65 7.98
CA PRO A 25 7.02 0.74 7.40
C PRO A 25 6.65 2.15 6.93
N CYS A 26 7.14 3.17 7.65
CA CYS A 26 6.92 4.58 7.31
C CYS A 26 7.52 4.96 5.95
N VAL A 27 8.70 4.42 5.61
CA VAL A 27 9.37 4.67 4.33
C VAL A 27 8.63 3.99 3.19
N GLN A 28 8.24 2.72 3.36
CA GLN A 28 7.48 2.01 2.35
C GLN A 28 6.11 2.67 2.10
N SER A 29 5.40 3.06 3.16
CA SER A 29 4.12 3.75 3.06
C SER A 29 4.24 5.10 2.34
N ALA A 30 5.25 5.91 2.69
CA ALA A 30 5.53 7.17 2.01
C ALA A 30 5.87 6.97 0.53
N TYR A 31 6.68 5.96 0.21
CA TYR A 31 7.01 5.60 -1.16
C TYR A 31 5.76 5.17 -1.96
N ASN A 32 4.90 4.33 -1.37
CA ASN A 32 3.68 3.88 -2.01
C ASN A 32 2.73 5.05 -2.28
N LYS A 33 2.57 5.94 -1.30
CA LYS A 33 1.70 7.11 -1.41
C LYS A 33 2.20 8.09 -2.48
N SER A 34 3.49 8.40 -2.50
CA SER A 34 4.09 9.27 -3.52
C SER A 34 3.94 8.68 -4.92
N LYS A 35 4.19 7.38 -5.10
CA LYS A 35 3.93 6.65 -6.35
C LYS A 35 2.45 6.63 -6.75
N ALA A 36 1.53 6.47 -5.78
CA ALA A 36 0.10 6.52 -6.05
C ALA A 36 -0.33 7.91 -6.54
N ASP A 37 0.16 8.98 -5.91
CA ASP A 37 -0.07 10.38 -6.32
C ASP A 37 0.71 10.78 -7.59
N GLY A 38 1.70 10.00 -8.03
CA GLY A 38 2.57 10.36 -9.16
C GLY A 38 3.54 11.51 -8.85
N ARG A 39 3.94 11.66 -7.58
CA ARG A 39 4.90 12.65 -7.11
C ARG A 39 6.18 11.98 -6.61
N ASP A 40 7.27 12.75 -6.49
CA ASP A 40 8.48 12.29 -5.82
C ASP A 40 8.28 12.08 -4.32
N CYS A 41 9.06 11.19 -3.71
CA CYS A 41 8.97 10.89 -2.28
C CYS A 41 9.70 11.95 -1.45
N HIS A 42 9.00 12.68 -0.59
CA HIS A 42 9.60 13.65 0.33
C HIS A 42 9.83 13.03 1.72
N CYS A 43 10.91 13.44 2.40
CA CYS A 43 11.26 12.95 3.74
C CYS A 43 10.12 13.14 4.77
N CYS A 44 9.32 14.20 4.63
CA CYS A 44 8.19 14.48 5.52
C CYS A 44 6.96 13.56 5.30
N ASP A 45 6.82 12.86 4.18
CA ASP A 45 5.66 11.97 3.96
C ASP A 45 5.68 10.77 4.91
N GLY A 46 6.87 10.38 5.41
CA GLY A 46 7.02 9.32 6.41
C GLY A 46 6.47 9.67 7.79
N CYS A 47 6.30 10.97 8.12
CA CYS A 47 5.73 11.39 9.41
C CYS A 47 4.23 11.11 9.54
N CYS A 48 3.52 10.96 8.43
CA CYS A 48 2.08 10.71 8.40
C CYS A 48 1.73 9.22 8.27
N TYR A 49 2.55 8.34 8.86
CA TYR A 49 2.29 6.90 8.89
C TYR A 49 1.18 6.55 9.89
N GLY A 50 0.16 5.83 9.43
CA GLY A 50 -0.94 5.37 10.28
C GLY A 50 -2.05 4.69 9.49
N ILE A 51 -2.98 4.06 10.22
CA ILE A 51 -4.11 3.30 9.66
C ILE A 51 -4.94 4.16 8.69
N VAL A 52 -5.19 5.42 9.05
CA VAL A 52 -5.94 6.35 8.22
C VAL A 52 -5.21 6.65 6.91
N SER A 53 -3.90 6.90 6.98
CA SER A 53 -3.07 7.17 5.80
C SER A 53 -3.04 5.97 4.84
N GLU A 54 -2.84 4.75 5.36
CA GLU A 54 -2.85 3.54 4.53
C GLU A 54 -4.21 3.24 3.93
N TYR A 55 -5.32 3.51 4.65
CA TYR A 55 -6.66 3.38 4.10
C TYR A 55 -6.89 4.34 2.92
N PHE A 56 -6.46 5.60 3.05
CA PHE A 56 -6.55 6.56 1.95
C PHE A 56 -5.67 6.14 0.77
N THR A 57 -4.41 5.74 1.01
CA THR A 57 -3.51 5.23 -0.02
C THR A 57 -4.10 4.03 -0.75
N ARG A 58 -4.70 3.07 -0.02
CA ARG A 58 -5.41 1.93 -0.60
C ARG A 58 -6.55 2.37 -1.51
N THR A 59 -7.38 3.28 -1.03
CA THR A 59 -8.54 3.81 -1.76
C THR A 59 -8.09 4.51 -3.05
N GLN A 60 -7.01 5.30 -2.96
CA GLN A 60 -6.40 5.98 -4.11
C GLN A 60 -5.87 4.98 -5.15
N ILE A 61 -5.12 3.97 -4.73
CA ILE A 61 -4.59 2.92 -5.62
C ILE A 61 -5.73 2.20 -6.32
N LYS A 62 -6.77 1.78 -5.57
CA LYS A 62 -7.93 1.11 -6.15
C LYS A 62 -8.66 1.97 -7.17
N ALA A 63 -8.82 3.27 -6.88
CA ALA A 63 -9.42 4.23 -7.81
C ALA A 63 -8.56 4.40 -9.08
N LYS A 64 -7.24 4.50 -8.93
CA LYS A 64 -6.28 4.68 -10.04
C LYS A 64 -6.25 3.48 -10.99
N TYR A 65 -6.33 2.26 -10.46
CA TYR A 65 -6.23 1.02 -11.25
C TYR A 65 -7.58 0.39 -11.61
N GLY A 66 -8.71 0.98 -11.20
CA GLY A 66 -10.06 0.45 -11.51
C GLY A 66 -10.46 -0.80 -10.71
N ILE A 67 -9.89 -0.95 -9.51
CA ILE A 67 -10.17 -2.06 -8.58
C ILE A 67 -11.43 -1.73 -7.77
N ALA A 68 -12.30 -2.73 -7.57
CA ALA A 68 -13.57 -2.56 -6.86
C ALA A 68 -13.36 -2.08 -5.42
N GLN A 69 -13.95 -0.93 -5.04
CA GLN A 69 -13.86 -0.40 -3.68
C GLN A 69 -14.80 -1.13 -2.72
N ASP A 70 -14.29 -1.48 -1.55
CA ASP A 70 -15.09 -2.08 -0.48
C ASP A 70 -14.61 -1.46 0.84
N PRO A 71 -15.22 -0.34 1.29
CA PRO A 71 -14.67 0.47 2.38
C PRO A 71 -14.62 -0.28 3.71
N CYS A 72 -15.56 -1.20 3.96
CA CYS A 72 -15.60 -2.00 5.17
C CYS A 72 -14.46 -3.03 5.19
N ASN A 73 -14.30 -3.78 4.09
CA ASN A 73 -13.23 -4.74 3.93
C ASN A 73 -11.86 -4.06 3.87
N ASP A 74 -11.74 -2.91 3.21
CA ASP A 74 -10.51 -2.13 3.13
C ASP A 74 -10.10 -1.59 4.51
N CYS A 75 -11.06 -1.12 5.33
CA CYS A 75 -10.82 -0.70 6.71
C CYS A 75 -10.33 -1.89 7.57
N CYS A 76 -11.04 -3.02 7.53
CA CYS A 76 -10.63 -4.24 8.24
C CYS A 76 -9.25 -4.72 7.78
N THR A 77 -9.00 -4.73 6.48
CA THR A 77 -7.72 -5.13 5.88
C THR A 77 -6.56 -4.30 6.44
N VAL A 78 -6.70 -2.97 6.49
CA VAL A 78 -5.65 -2.09 7.00
C VAL A 78 -5.54 -2.17 8.52
N PHE A 79 -6.65 -2.33 9.24
CA PHE A 79 -6.66 -2.44 10.70
C PHE A 79 -6.01 -3.74 11.20
N TRP A 80 -6.38 -4.88 10.61
CA TRP A 80 -5.91 -6.20 11.03
C TRP A 80 -4.58 -6.60 10.38
N CYS A 81 -4.28 -6.08 9.19
CA CYS A 81 -3.16 -6.53 8.36
C CYS A 81 -2.45 -5.36 7.65
N MET A 82 -2.18 -4.27 8.38
CA MET A 82 -1.53 -3.06 7.84
C MET A 82 -0.28 -3.36 7.01
N HIS A 83 0.68 -4.11 7.57
CA HIS A 83 1.94 -4.43 6.88
C HIS A 83 1.70 -5.14 5.55
N CYS A 84 0.78 -6.10 5.53
CA CYS A 84 0.48 -6.85 4.33
C CYS A 84 -0.28 -6.03 3.28
N ALA A 85 -1.15 -5.11 3.72
CA ALA A 85 -1.75 -4.11 2.86
C ALA A 85 -0.68 -3.19 2.24
N THR A 86 0.28 -2.70 3.03
CA THR A 86 1.39 -1.85 2.55
C THR A 86 2.27 -2.59 1.53
N CYS A 87 2.57 -3.88 1.76
CA CYS A 87 3.30 -4.71 0.78
C CYS A 87 2.49 -4.88 -0.53
N GLN A 88 1.19 -5.13 -0.42
CA GLN A 88 0.30 -5.25 -1.57
C GLN A 88 0.26 -3.95 -2.38
N HIS A 89 0.19 -2.79 -1.72
CA HIS A 89 0.25 -1.47 -2.36
C HIS A 89 1.55 -1.29 -3.16
N GLY A 90 2.70 -1.57 -2.54
CA GLY A 90 4.01 -1.42 -3.18
C GLY A 90 4.19 -2.32 -4.40
N ARG A 91 3.67 -3.54 -4.33
CA ARG A 91 3.67 -4.46 -5.48
C ARG A 91 2.79 -3.99 -6.61
N GLN A 92 1.55 -3.58 -6.32
CA GLN A 92 0.65 -3.06 -7.36
C GLN A 92 1.31 -1.91 -8.13
N LEU A 93 1.98 -1.01 -7.40
CA LEU A 93 2.68 0.14 -7.99
C LEU A 93 3.97 -0.24 -8.74
N LYS A 94 4.59 -1.37 -8.42
CA LYS A 94 5.77 -1.91 -9.11
C LYS A 94 5.38 -2.65 -10.39
N ASP A 95 4.30 -3.44 -10.34
CA ASP A 95 3.76 -4.20 -11.47
C ASP A 95 3.15 -3.28 -12.54
N SER A 96 2.67 -2.11 -12.13
CA SER A 96 2.02 -1.14 -13.01
C SER A 96 2.92 0.02 -13.45
N ALA A 97 4.25 -0.08 -13.26
CA ALA A 97 5.25 0.91 -13.65
C ALA A 97 6.09 0.40 -14.83
#